data_AF-A0A1I2Y064-F1
#
_entry.id   AF-A0A1I2Y064-F1
#
_cell.length_a   1.000
_cell.length_b   1.000
_cell.length_c   1.000
_cell.angle_alpha   90.00
_cell.angle_beta   90.00
_cell.angle_gamma   90.00
#
_symmetry.space_group_name_H-M   'P 1'
#
loop_
_entity.id
_entity.type
_entity.pdbx_description
1 polymer ?
#
loop_
_entity_poly.entity_id
_entity_poly.type
_entity_poly.pdbx_seq_one_letter_code
_entity_poly.pdbx_strand_id
1 'polypeptide(L)'
;MKGYFVVYENKEEQFDIKCDLRPNIDDEVPEAQSLLYSEVESTCNVLKALDKTSDEVKRKYFKKLLSLAQVGLVPEKSAQPKMALIALDKLKTEMLHIEGKRIKNQYMKRLGVIAALLSVFVGCAMGLLCFFLKSNVFFMMGYTWFGAMIGAWISYGARKFQLEFEDMSLIEKDMLEPLIRLIYIGICALIFELFLSCGIATITIGSITTESLENNVEIQILVGIICGLVESKIGIDIYKKANSMLDIKENEE
;
A
#
# COMPACT_ATOMS: atom_id res chain seq x y z
N MET A 1 -15.04 16.08 35.93
CA MET A 1 -16.17 16.07 34.97
C MET A 1 -16.98 14.81 35.23
N LYS A 2 -18.31 14.86 35.09
CA LYS A 2 -19.17 13.66 35.18
C LYS A 2 -19.09 12.89 33.86
N GLY A 3 -19.02 11.56 33.91
CA GLY A 3 -19.12 10.68 32.74
C GLY A 3 -20.57 10.49 32.28
N TYR A 4 -20.80 10.58 30.98
CA TYR A 4 -22.14 10.56 30.39
C TYR A 4 -22.54 9.19 29.85
N PHE A 5 -21.59 8.27 29.73
CA PHE A 5 -21.80 6.99 29.06
C PHE A 5 -21.71 5.79 30.03
N VAL A 6 -22.27 4.67 29.58
CA VAL A 6 -22.02 3.31 30.06
C VAL A 6 -21.27 2.58 28.95
N VAL A 7 -20.08 2.05 29.26
CA VAL A 7 -19.18 1.45 28.27
C VAL A 7 -18.95 -0.02 28.58
N TYR A 8 -19.25 -0.90 27.63
CA TYR A 8 -19.12 -2.35 27.79
C TYR A 8 -18.80 -3.06 26.47
N GLU A 9 -18.29 -4.29 26.57
CA GLU A 9 -18.01 -5.15 25.41
C GLU A 9 -19.32 -5.59 24.74
N ASN A 10 -19.40 -5.42 23.42
CA ASN A 10 -20.53 -5.88 22.65
C ASN A 10 -20.56 -7.42 22.62
N LYS A 11 -21.71 -8.02 22.99
CA LYS A 11 -21.88 -9.47 22.98
C LYS A 11 -22.19 -10.03 21.59
N GLU A 12 -22.63 -9.19 20.67
CA GLU A 12 -23.07 -9.58 19.33
C GLU A 12 -21.93 -9.54 18.32
N GLU A 13 -20.91 -8.71 18.56
CA GLU A 13 -19.79 -8.47 17.66
C GLU A 13 -18.46 -8.51 18.42
N GLN A 14 -17.51 -9.32 17.95
CA GLN A 14 -16.21 -9.42 18.61
C GLN A 14 -15.37 -8.16 18.40
N PHE A 15 -14.64 -7.78 19.44
CA PHE A 15 -13.75 -6.61 19.46
C PHE A 15 -14.48 -5.28 19.24
N ASP A 16 -15.76 -5.24 19.62
CA ASP A 16 -16.59 -4.05 19.53
C ASP A 16 -16.99 -3.53 20.93
N ILE A 17 -17.07 -2.21 21.08
CA ILE A 17 -17.38 -1.53 22.34
C ILE A 17 -18.68 -0.75 22.16
N LYS A 18 -19.70 -1.11 22.94
CA LYS A 18 -20.94 -0.32 23.03
C LYS A 18 -20.79 0.77 24.07
N CYS A 19 -21.14 2.00 23.68
CA CYS A 19 -21.22 3.15 24.58
C CYS A 19 -22.64 3.71 24.56
N ASP A 20 -23.42 3.41 25.59
CA ASP A 20 -24.80 3.91 25.71
C ASP A 20 -24.83 5.15 26.60
N LEU A 21 -25.71 6.11 26.26
CA LEU A 21 -25.97 7.25 27.15
C LEU A 21 -26.65 6.75 28.44
N ARG A 22 -26.25 7.32 29.58
CA ARG A 22 -26.91 7.00 30.85
C ARG A 22 -28.36 7.51 30.81
N PRO A 23 -29.34 6.73 31.32
CA PRO A 23 -30.77 7.02 31.18
C PRO A 23 -31.29 8.28 31.91
N ASN A 24 -30.44 8.96 32.70
CA ASN A 24 -30.80 10.13 33.52
C ASN A 24 -29.98 11.37 33.13
N ILE A 25 -29.76 11.58 31.84
CA ILE A 25 -29.00 12.71 31.32
C ILE A 25 -29.86 13.45 30.30
N ASP A 26 -30.36 14.62 30.70
CA ASP A 26 -31.03 15.58 29.82
C ASP A 26 -30.06 16.67 29.31
N ASP A 27 -28.83 16.68 29.84
CA ASP A 27 -27.78 17.65 29.50
C ASP A 27 -27.06 17.26 28.20
N GLU A 28 -26.62 18.28 27.44
CA GLU A 28 -25.76 18.08 26.27
C GLU A 28 -24.43 17.42 26.67
N VAL A 29 -24.02 16.40 25.92
CA VAL A 29 -22.77 15.67 26.17
C VAL A 29 -21.58 16.61 25.95
N PRO A 30 -20.64 16.73 26.91
CA PRO A 30 -19.46 17.57 26.74
C PRO A 30 -18.63 17.15 25.51
N GLU A 31 -18.18 18.14 24.72
CA GLU A 31 -17.40 17.94 23.49
C GLU A 31 -16.23 16.96 23.67
N ALA A 32 -15.49 17.08 24.77
CA ALA A 32 -14.34 16.19 25.04
C ALA A 32 -14.73 14.71 25.19
N GLN A 33 -15.93 14.41 25.70
CA GLN A 33 -16.44 13.03 25.78
C GLN A 33 -16.98 12.55 24.44
N SER A 34 -17.64 13.41 23.67
CA SER A 34 -18.07 13.11 22.30
C SER A 34 -16.89 12.77 21.39
N LEU A 35 -15.82 13.58 21.46
CA LEU A 35 -14.58 13.32 20.73
C LEU A 35 -13.95 11.98 21.12
N LEU A 36 -13.82 11.69 22.42
CA LEU A 36 -13.29 10.41 22.88
C LEU A 36 -14.14 9.22 22.43
N TYR A 37 -15.47 9.34 22.48
CA TYR A 37 -16.39 8.32 21.97
C TYR A 37 -16.13 8.03 20.49
N SER A 38 -16.10 9.07 19.65
CA SER A 38 -15.84 8.94 18.21
C SER A 38 -14.48 8.29 17.91
N GLU A 39 -13.44 8.67 18.67
CA GLU A 39 -12.09 8.12 18.53
C GLU A 39 -12.01 6.66 18.95
N VAL A 40 -12.73 6.26 20.01
CA VAL A 40 -12.82 4.86 20.45
C VAL A 40 -13.54 4.02 19.41
N GLU A 41 -14.64 4.51 18.83
CA GLU A 41 -15.40 3.82 17.78
C GLU A 41 -14.54 3.62 16.52
N SER A 42 -13.88 4.68 16.04
CA SER A 42 -12.93 4.60 14.92
C SER A 42 -11.81 3.58 15.20
N THR A 43 -11.24 3.59 16.41
CA THR A 43 -10.20 2.64 16.81
C THR A 43 -10.70 1.19 16.85
N CYS A 44 -11.95 0.97 17.29
CA CYS A 44 -12.57 -0.36 17.24
C CYS A 44 -12.69 -0.86 15.80
N ASN A 45 -13.14 0.01 14.87
CA ASN A 45 -13.28 -0.36 13.46
C ASN A 45 -11.93 -0.75 12.84
N VAL A 46 -10.87 0.00 13.11
CA VAL A 46 -9.51 -0.37 12.68
C VAL A 46 -9.09 -1.71 13.28
N LEU A 47 -9.29 -1.92 14.59
CA LEU A 47 -8.93 -3.17 15.26
C LEU A 47 -9.67 -4.38 14.67
N LYS A 48 -10.96 -4.23 14.36
CA LYS A 48 -11.78 -5.25 13.69
C LYS A 48 -11.22 -5.59 12.31
N ALA A 49 -10.84 -4.57 11.53
CA ALA A 49 -10.30 -4.72 10.18
C ALA A 49 -8.92 -5.41 10.10
N LEU A 50 -8.19 -5.57 11.21
CA LEU A 50 -6.88 -6.26 11.26
C LEU A 50 -7.01 -7.80 11.11
N ASP A 51 -7.60 -8.29 10.03
CA ASP A 51 -7.93 -9.70 9.75
C ASP A 51 -6.80 -10.72 10.03
N LYS A 52 -5.55 -10.36 9.76
CA LYS A 52 -4.38 -11.25 9.90
C LYS A 52 -3.75 -11.24 11.29
N THR A 53 -4.24 -10.41 12.20
CA THR A 53 -3.74 -10.33 13.59
C THR A 53 -4.42 -11.38 14.43
N SER A 54 -3.64 -12.11 15.23
CA SER A 54 -4.19 -13.14 16.10
C SER A 54 -5.17 -12.57 17.12
N ASP A 55 -6.21 -13.34 17.43
CA ASP A 55 -7.24 -12.92 18.39
C ASP A 55 -6.66 -12.60 19.77
N GLU A 56 -5.60 -13.29 20.19
CA GLU A 56 -4.91 -13.00 21.46
C GLU A 56 -4.34 -11.58 21.49
N VAL A 57 -3.65 -11.17 20.41
CA VAL A 57 -3.07 -9.83 20.28
C VAL A 57 -4.17 -8.79 20.15
N LYS A 58 -5.20 -9.04 19.32
CA LYS A 58 -6.39 -8.18 19.23
C LYS A 58 -7.06 -7.99 20.57
N ARG A 59 -7.22 -9.07 21.35
CA ARG A 59 -7.86 -9.04 22.67
C ARG A 59 -7.04 -8.22 23.68
N LYS A 60 -5.70 -8.22 23.57
CA LYS A 60 -4.85 -7.34 24.38
C LYS A 60 -5.09 -5.86 24.06
N TYR A 61 -5.15 -5.49 22.78
CA TYR A 61 -5.45 -4.12 22.37
C TYR A 61 -6.87 -3.71 22.75
N PHE A 62 -7.84 -4.59 22.50
CA PHE A 62 -9.25 -4.39 22.85
C PHE A 62 -9.44 -4.12 24.35
N LYS A 63 -8.81 -4.92 25.23
CA LYS A 63 -8.89 -4.71 26.69
C LYS A 63 -8.30 -3.36 27.11
N LYS A 64 -7.19 -2.94 26.50
CA LYS A 64 -6.61 -1.61 26.75
C LYS A 64 -7.58 -0.50 26.30
N LEU A 65 -8.14 -0.62 25.09
CA LEU A 65 -9.10 0.33 24.54
C LEU A 65 -10.36 0.45 25.41
N LEU A 66 -10.94 -0.69 25.81
CA LEU A 66 -12.09 -0.76 26.70
C LEU A 66 -11.81 -0.10 28.05
N SER A 67 -10.66 -0.39 28.65
CA SER A 67 -10.26 0.23 29.91
C SER A 67 -10.10 1.75 29.80
N LEU A 68 -9.54 2.26 28.69
CA LEU A 68 -9.38 3.70 28.45
C LEU A 68 -10.73 4.39 28.26
N ALA A 69 -11.62 3.79 27.47
CA ALA A 69 -12.97 4.28 27.27
C ALA A 69 -13.75 4.31 28.60
N GLN A 70 -13.63 3.27 29.41
CA GLN A 70 -14.24 3.20 30.73
C GLN A 70 -13.72 4.30 31.67
N VAL A 71 -12.41 4.57 31.71
CA VAL A 71 -11.83 5.65 32.55
C VAL A 71 -12.25 7.04 32.06
N GLY A 72 -12.34 7.23 30.74
CA GLY A 72 -12.63 8.52 30.12
C GLY A 72 -14.11 8.92 30.13
N LEU A 73 -15.03 7.95 30.04
CA LEU A 73 -16.46 8.20 29.76
C LEU A 73 -17.42 7.77 30.87
N VAL A 74 -17.02 6.87 31.78
CA VAL A 74 -17.93 6.26 32.77
C VAL A 74 -17.95 6.93 34.15
N PRO A 75 -16.84 7.42 34.77
CA PRO A 75 -16.85 7.80 36.18
C PRO A 75 -17.77 8.99 36.49
N GLU A 76 -18.57 8.88 37.56
CA GLU A 76 -19.60 9.89 37.87
C GLU A 76 -19.04 11.22 38.36
N LYS A 77 -17.87 11.21 39.00
CA LYS A 77 -17.28 12.41 39.63
C LYS A 77 -15.90 12.78 39.08
N SER A 78 -15.30 11.92 38.26
CA SER A 78 -13.89 12.04 37.87
C SER A 78 -13.59 11.48 36.47
N ALA A 79 -14.51 11.62 35.52
CA ALA A 79 -14.24 11.28 34.12
C ALA A 79 -13.10 12.16 33.58
N GLN A 80 -12.11 11.53 32.92
CA GLN A 80 -10.91 12.20 32.39
C GLN A 80 -10.78 11.97 30.88
N PRO A 81 -11.68 12.52 30.04
CA PRO A 81 -11.68 12.24 28.61
C PRO A 81 -10.38 12.69 27.93
N LYS A 82 -9.80 13.83 28.32
CA LYS A 82 -8.53 14.33 27.77
C LYS A 82 -7.34 13.40 28.05
N MET A 83 -7.25 12.83 29.24
CA MET A 83 -6.19 11.88 29.58
C MET A 83 -6.38 10.54 28.87
N ALA A 84 -7.62 10.09 28.74
CA ALA A 84 -7.95 8.90 27.96
C ALA A 84 -7.62 9.08 26.47
N LEU A 85 -7.85 10.27 25.87
CA LEU A 85 -7.43 10.59 24.51
C LEU A 85 -5.90 10.51 24.33
N ILE A 86 -5.12 11.07 25.25
CA ILE A 86 -3.64 10.99 25.20
C ILE A 86 -3.17 9.52 25.29
N ALA A 87 -3.80 8.73 26.16
CA ALA A 87 -3.47 7.33 26.30
C ALA A 87 -3.92 6.50 25.08
N LEU A 88 -5.03 6.88 24.44
CA LEU A 88 -5.50 6.29 23.20
C LEU A 88 -4.51 6.55 22.06
N ASP A 89 -3.99 7.77 21.92
CA ASP A 89 -2.96 8.11 20.93
C ASP A 89 -1.68 7.27 21.09
N LYS A 90 -1.27 7.05 22.35
CA LYS A 90 -0.16 6.13 22.67
C LYS A 90 -0.47 4.68 22.27
N LEU A 91 -1.70 4.21 22.51
CA LEU A 91 -2.13 2.88 22.09
C LEU A 91 -2.13 2.74 20.56
N LYS A 92 -2.66 3.75 19.84
CA LYS A 92 -2.61 3.81 18.38
C LYS A 92 -1.18 3.72 17.87
N THR A 93 -0.26 4.47 18.47
CA THR A 93 1.16 4.44 18.12
C THR A 93 1.81 3.08 18.40
N GLU A 94 1.49 2.44 19.55
CA GLU A 94 1.96 1.08 19.88
C GLU A 94 1.47 0.05 18.85
N MET A 95 0.18 0.08 18.54
CA MET A 95 -0.44 -0.78 17.52
C MET A 95 0.22 -0.57 16.15
N LEU A 96 0.38 0.68 15.73
CA LEU A 96 1.03 1.04 14.47
C LEU A 96 2.47 0.53 14.39
N HIS A 97 3.24 0.66 15.46
CA HIS A 97 4.63 0.21 15.47
C HIS A 97 4.75 -1.31 15.33
N ILE A 98 3.88 -2.07 15.99
CA ILE A 98 3.92 -3.54 16.01
C ILE A 98 3.28 -4.10 14.73
N GLU A 99 2.03 -3.73 14.46
CA GLU A 99 1.23 -4.25 13.36
C GLU A 99 1.68 -3.67 12.02
N GLY A 100 2.00 -2.37 11.96
CA GLY A 100 2.50 -1.73 10.73
C GLY A 100 3.79 -2.40 10.22
N LYS A 101 4.71 -2.77 11.11
CA LYS A 101 5.91 -3.54 10.74
C LYS A 101 5.56 -4.92 10.19
N ARG A 102 4.63 -5.64 10.84
CA ARG A 102 4.22 -6.99 10.42
C ARG A 102 3.53 -6.96 9.06
N ILE A 103 2.57 -6.06 8.89
CA ILE A 103 1.80 -5.86 7.66
C ILE A 103 2.74 -5.52 6.51
N LYS A 104 3.63 -4.53 6.69
CA LYS A 104 4.62 -4.15 5.66
C LYS A 104 5.49 -5.34 5.26
N ASN A 105 6.02 -6.08 6.23
CA ASN A 105 6.90 -7.21 5.96
C ASN A 105 6.18 -8.36 5.27
N GLN A 106 4.94 -8.65 5.65
CA GLN A 106 4.14 -9.70 5.03
C GLN A 106 3.79 -9.34 3.58
N TYR A 107 3.41 -8.08 3.35
CA TYR A 107 3.17 -7.58 2.00
C TYR A 107 4.44 -7.63 1.15
N MET A 108 5.58 -7.14 1.66
CA MET A 108 6.86 -7.18 0.95
C MET A 108 7.28 -8.60 0.55
N LYS A 109 7.05 -9.58 1.43
CA LYS A 109 7.29 -11.00 1.13
C LYS A 109 6.35 -11.49 0.03
N ARG A 110 5.05 -11.21 0.12
CA ARG A 110 4.06 -11.62 -0.88
C ARG A 110 4.37 -11.01 -2.25
N LEU A 111 4.67 -9.71 -2.29
CA LEU A 111 5.08 -8.99 -3.50
C LEU A 111 6.33 -9.65 -4.13
N GLY A 112 7.36 -9.92 -3.33
CA GLY A 112 8.59 -10.56 -3.81
C GLY A 112 8.37 -11.98 -4.35
N VAL A 113 7.55 -12.79 -3.68
CA VAL A 113 7.21 -14.16 -4.15
C VAL A 113 6.45 -14.11 -5.47
N ILE A 114 5.45 -13.24 -5.59
CA ILE A 114 4.68 -13.10 -6.84
C ILE A 114 5.58 -12.58 -7.97
N ALA A 115 6.45 -11.60 -7.69
CA ALA A 115 7.39 -11.07 -8.66
C ALA A 115 8.37 -12.13 -9.17
N ALA A 116 8.86 -13.01 -8.29
CA ALA A 116 9.70 -14.14 -8.67
C ALA A 116 8.94 -15.16 -9.54
N LEU A 117 7.71 -15.54 -9.15
CA LEU A 117 6.90 -16.47 -9.94
C LEU A 117 6.56 -15.92 -11.33
N LEU A 118 6.17 -14.65 -11.42
CA LEU A 118 5.91 -13.98 -12.70
C LEU A 118 7.17 -13.89 -13.56
N SER A 119 8.32 -13.60 -12.95
CA SER A 119 9.60 -13.55 -13.67
C SER A 119 9.97 -14.90 -14.28
N VAL A 120 9.80 -16.00 -13.53
CA VAL A 120 10.06 -17.36 -14.04
C VAL A 120 9.08 -17.70 -15.16
N PHE A 121 7.78 -17.42 -14.96
CA PHE A 121 6.75 -17.72 -15.96
C PHE A 121 6.97 -16.96 -17.27
N VAL A 122 7.15 -15.64 -17.20
CA VAL A 122 7.39 -14.79 -18.37
C VAL A 122 8.75 -15.10 -19.00
N GLY A 123 9.79 -15.34 -18.20
CA GLY A 123 11.10 -15.76 -18.70
C GLY A 123 11.05 -17.07 -19.47
N CYS A 124 10.33 -18.08 -18.98
CA CYS A 124 10.12 -19.34 -19.70
C CYS A 124 9.32 -19.13 -20.99
N ALA A 125 8.24 -18.34 -20.95
CA ALA A 125 7.45 -18.03 -22.13
C ALA A 125 8.28 -17.32 -23.22
N MET A 126 9.08 -16.32 -22.83
CA MET A 126 9.96 -15.59 -23.73
C MET A 126 11.11 -16.45 -24.26
N GLY A 127 11.66 -17.35 -23.43
CA GLY A 127 12.66 -18.33 -23.87
C GLY A 127 12.12 -19.32 -24.91
N LEU A 128 10.89 -19.81 -24.72
CA LEU A 128 10.20 -20.64 -25.71
C LEU A 128 9.94 -19.88 -27.01
N LEU A 129 9.45 -18.64 -26.93
CA LEU A 129 9.23 -17.79 -28.12
C LEU A 129 10.54 -17.52 -28.88
N CYS A 130 11.63 -17.26 -28.17
CA CYS A 130 12.95 -17.10 -28.77
C CYS A 130 13.38 -18.37 -29.54
N PHE A 131 13.17 -19.55 -28.94
CA PHE A 131 13.48 -20.82 -29.59
C PHE A 131 12.67 -21.05 -30.88
N PHE A 132 11.37 -20.74 -30.86
CA PHE A 132 10.49 -20.93 -32.02
C PHE A 132 10.71 -19.88 -33.12
N LEU A 133 10.86 -18.61 -32.76
CA LEU A 133 10.94 -17.48 -33.69
C LEU A 133 12.37 -17.14 -34.10
N LYS A 134 13.38 -17.79 -33.50
CA LYS A 134 14.82 -17.52 -33.71
C LYS A 134 15.19 -16.03 -33.64
N SER A 135 14.47 -15.27 -32.80
CA SER A 135 14.67 -13.84 -32.63
C SER A 135 15.10 -13.54 -31.20
N ASN A 136 16.23 -12.83 -31.07
CA ASN A 136 16.78 -12.44 -29.77
C ASN A 136 15.92 -11.40 -29.04
N VAL A 137 15.03 -10.69 -29.74
CA VAL A 137 14.18 -9.62 -29.19
C VAL A 137 13.31 -10.10 -28.03
N PHE A 138 12.79 -11.32 -28.09
CA PHE A 138 11.96 -11.88 -27.01
C PHE A 138 12.77 -12.14 -25.73
N PHE A 139 14.02 -12.56 -25.89
CA PHE A 139 14.92 -12.77 -24.75
C PHE A 139 15.23 -11.45 -24.05
N MET A 140 15.38 -10.39 -24.83
CA MET A 140 15.61 -9.02 -24.34
C MET A 140 14.42 -8.47 -23.54
N MET A 141 13.21 -8.63 -24.07
CA MET A 141 11.97 -8.30 -23.35
C MET A 141 11.83 -9.07 -22.02
N GLY A 142 12.30 -10.32 -21.98
CA GLY A 142 12.37 -11.10 -20.74
C GLY A 142 13.28 -10.48 -19.68
N TYR A 143 14.45 -9.95 -20.09
CA TYR A 143 15.37 -9.26 -19.18
C TYR A 143 14.81 -7.93 -18.66
N THR A 144 14.14 -7.16 -19.52
CA THR A 144 13.47 -5.93 -19.11
C THR A 144 12.35 -6.22 -18.12
N TRP A 145 11.53 -7.25 -18.36
CA TRP A 145 10.51 -7.68 -17.40
C TRP A 145 11.12 -8.06 -16.05
N PHE A 146 12.20 -8.85 -16.05
CA PHE A 146 12.90 -9.23 -14.83
C PHE A 146 13.43 -8.01 -14.06
N GLY A 147 14.04 -7.05 -14.77
CA GLY A 147 14.46 -5.78 -14.20
C GLY A 147 13.30 -5.02 -13.57
N ALA A 148 12.14 -4.96 -14.24
CA ALA A 148 10.94 -4.28 -13.74
C ALA A 148 10.40 -4.91 -12.46
N MET A 149 10.42 -6.24 -12.35
CA MET A 149 10.03 -6.95 -11.13
C MET A 149 10.96 -6.62 -9.95
N ILE A 150 12.27 -6.59 -10.18
CA ILE A 150 13.27 -6.18 -9.17
C ILE A 150 13.05 -4.72 -8.76
N GLY A 151 12.92 -3.83 -9.75
CA GLY A 151 12.70 -2.41 -9.53
C GLY A 151 11.46 -2.14 -8.69
N ALA A 152 10.33 -2.80 -9.00
CA ALA A 152 9.09 -2.68 -8.25
C ALA A 152 9.24 -3.16 -6.79
N TRP A 153 9.93 -4.29 -6.59
CA TRP A 153 10.18 -4.82 -5.25
C TRP A 153 11.07 -3.90 -4.41
N ILE A 154 12.16 -3.38 -5.00
CA ILE A 154 13.05 -2.40 -4.34
C ILE A 154 12.31 -1.09 -4.07
N SER A 155 11.51 -0.61 -5.03
CA SER A 155 10.70 0.62 -4.90
C SER A 155 9.78 0.56 -3.69
N TYR A 156 9.14 -0.59 -3.45
CA TYR A 156 8.31 -0.80 -2.27
C TYR A 156 9.14 -0.85 -0.98
N GLY A 157 10.31 -1.50 -1.01
CA GLY A 157 11.22 -1.56 0.15
C GLY A 157 11.77 -0.20 0.58
N ALA A 158 12.18 0.61 -0.40
CA ALA A 158 12.78 1.93 -0.21
C ALA A 158 11.77 2.99 0.26
N ARG A 159 10.47 2.78 0.04
CA ARG A 159 9.43 3.69 0.52
C ARG A 159 9.41 3.73 2.06
N LYS A 160 9.58 4.94 2.61
CA LYS A 160 9.23 5.23 4.01
C LYS A 160 7.72 5.01 4.14
N PHE A 161 7.36 3.97 4.87
CA PHE A 161 5.98 3.62 5.15
C PHE A 161 5.44 4.62 6.17
N GLN A 162 4.84 5.71 5.70
CA GLN A 162 4.01 6.59 6.53
C GLN A 162 2.61 5.95 6.56
N LEU A 163 2.46 4.84 7.28
CA LEU A 163 1.12 4.36 7.63
C LEU A 163 0.60 5.27 8.73
N GLU A 164 -0.52 5.93 8.48
CA GLU A 164 -1.33 6.48 9.56
C GLU A 164 -2.13 5.34 10.21
N PHE A 165 -2.56 5.51 11.46
CA PHE A 165 -3.27 4.46 12.20
C PHE A 165 -4.56 4.04 11.49
N GLU A 166 -5.25 5.00 10.88
CA GLU A 166 -6.51 4.81 10.13
C GLU A 166 -6.27 4.00 8.84
N ASP A 167 -5.11 4.21 8.22
CA ASP A 167 -4.68 3.50 7.01
C ASP A 167 -4.13 2.10 7.29
N MET A 168 -4.05 1.63 8.55
CA MET A 168 -3.60 0.25 8.82
C MET A 168 -4.51 -0.83 8.20
N SER A 169 -5.74 -0.46 7.84
CA SER A 169 -6.65 -1.31 7.06
C SER A 169 -6.35 -1.31 5.55
N LEU A 170 -5.66 -0.28 5.04
CA LEU A 170 -5.39 -0.04 3.62
C LEU A 170 -3.87 0.07 3.39
N ILE A 171 -3.24 -1.04 2.96
CA ILE A 171 -1.78 -1.09 2.76
C ILE A 171 -1.31 -0.15 1.66
N GLU A 172 -2.16 0.12 0.67
CA GLU A 172 -1.86 0.99 -0.49
C GLU A 172 -3.02 1.91 -0.80
N LYS A 173 -2.71 3.16 -1.16
CA LYS A 173 -3.71 4.17 -1.56
C LYS A 173 -4.52 3.76 -2.79
N ASP A 174 -3.95 2.94 -3.65
CA ASP A 174 -4.55 2.53 -4.93
C ASP A 174 -5.33 1.20 -4.81
N MET A 175 -5.30 0.55 -3.64
CA MET A 175 -6.02 -0.71 -3.35
C MET A 175 -5.72 -1.88 -4.31
N LEU A 176 -4.67 -1.78 -5.12
CA LEU A 176 -4.30 -2.81 -6.09
C LEU A 176 -3.68 -4.01 -5.39
N GLU A 177 -4.13 -5.21 -5.75
CA GLU A 177 -3.45 -6.42 -5.32
C GLU A 177 -2.03 -6.51 -5.91
N PRO A 178 -1.07 -7.11 -5.18
CA PRO A 178 0.32 -7.26 -5.64
C PRO A 178 0.45 -7.83 -7.06
N LEU A 179 -0.41 -8.78 -7.43
CA LEU A 179 -0.38 -9.43 -8.74
C LEU A 179 -0.75 -8.46 -9.86
N ILE A 180 -1.88 -7.76 -9.73
CA ILE A 180 -2.37 -6.81 -10.74
C ILE A 180 -1.34 -5.69 -10.92
N ARG A 181 -0.82 -5.20 -9.79
CA ARG A 181 0.22 -4.17 -9.75
C ARG A 181 1.48 -4.58 -10.50
N LEU A 182 2.02 -5.78 -10.22
CA LEU A 182 3.21 -6.28 -10.92
C LEU A 182 2.96 -6.49 -12.42
N ILE A 183 1.80 -7.02 -12.81
CA ILE A 183 1.44 -7.18 -14.23
C ILE A 183 1.39 -5.83 -14.94
N TYR A 184 0.76 -4.83 -14.33
CA TYR A 184 0.68 -3.47 -14.88
C TYR A 184 2.07 -2.87 -15.12
N ILE A 185 2.96 -2.94 -14.14
CA ILE A 185 4.34 -2.44 -14.25
C ILE A 185 5.10 -3.16 -15.35
N GLY A 186 4.98 -4.49 -15.40
CA GLY A 186 5.65 -5.29 -16.41
C GLY A 186 5.20 -4.93 -17.82
N ILE A 187 3.89 -4.76 -18.04
CA ILE A 187 3.35 -4.31 -19.33
C ILE A 187 3.85 -2.91 -19.68
N CYS A 188 3.82 -1.96 -18.74
CA CYS A 188 4.35 -0.62 -18.97
C CYS A 188 5.85 -0.65 -19.34
N ALA A 189 6.64 -1.51 -18.69
CA ALA A 189 8.06 -1.66 -18.99
C ALA A 189 8.28 -2.21 -20.42
N LEU A 190 7.49 -3.19 -20.86
CA LEU A 190 7.57 -3.72 -22.23
C LEU A 190 7.15 -2.68 -23.28
N ILE A 191 6.10 -1.91 -23.02
CA ILE A 191 5.68 -0.80 -23.90
C ILE A 191 6.79 0.25 -23.99
N PHE A 192 7.41 0.57 -22.85
CA PHE A 192 8.49 1.53 -22.81
C PHE A 192 9.72 1.05 -23.58
N GLU A 193 10.09 -0.22 -23.43
CA GLU A 193 11.16 -0.84 -24.21
C GLU A 193 10.89 -0.77 -25.71
N LEU A 194 9.66 -1.05 -26.15
CA LEU A 194 9.25 -0.90 -27.55
C LEU A 194 9.44 0.55 -28.05
N PHE A 195 9.11 1.56 -27.23
CA PHE A 195 9.36 2.96 -27.58
C PHE A 195 10.84 3.28 -27.73
N LEU A 196 11.71 2.69 -26.91
CA LEU A 196 13.16 2.84 -27.04
C LEU A 196 13.67 2.14 -28.30
N SER A 197 13.22 0.92 -28.58
CA SER A 197 13.59 0.15 -29.77
C SER A 197 13.12 0.81 -31.08
N CYS A 198 11.95 1.46 -31.08
CA CYS A 198 11.46 2.21 -32.23
C CYS A 198 12.12 3.59 -32.39
N GLY A 199 13.02 4.00 -31.47
CA GLY A 199 13.65 5.32 -31.50
C GLY A 199 12.69 6.48 -31.17
N ILE A 200 11.49 6.18 -30.66
CA ILE A 200 10.47 7.17 -30.28
C ILE A 200 10.91 7.93 -29.01
N ALA A 201 11.66 7.25 -28.14
CA ALA A 201 12.28 7.81 -26.95
C ALA A 201 13.76 7.40 -26.91
N THR A 202 14.64 8.30 -26.46
CA THR A 202 16.05 8.01 -26.24
C THR A 202 16.41 8.37 -24.81
N ILE A 203 17.07 7.45 -24.11
CA ILE A 203 17.61 7.68 -22.77
C ILE A 203 19.13 7.71 -22.89
N THR A 204 19.72 8.85 -22.61
CA THR A 204 21.17 9.02 -22.47
C THR A 204 21.52 9.15 -21.01
N ILE A 205 22.09 8.07 -20.43
CA ILE A 205 22.64 8.08 -19.07
C ILE A 205 24.15 7.88 -19.19
N GLY A 206 24.92 8.95 -18.99
CA GLY A 206 26.39 8.90 -19.09
C GLY A 206 26.85 8.55 -20.51
N SER A 207 27.59 7.45 -20.65
CA SER A 207 28.09 6.93 -21.95
C SER A 207 27.21 5.85 -22.57
N ILE A 208 26.07 5.52 -21.95
CA ILE A 208 25.17 4.48 -22.44
C ILE A 208 24.12 5.13 -23.35
N THR A 209 24.19 4.83 -24.65
CA THR A 209 23.20 5.24 -25.66
C THR A 209 22.24 4.09 -25.96
N THR A 210 20.97 4.42 -26.20
CA THR A 210 19.90 3.49 -26.60
C THR A 210 20.17 2.76 -27.92
N GLU A 211 21.15 3.21 -28.71
CA GLU A 211 21.62 2.52 -29.92
C GLU A 211 22.29 1.16 -29.64
N SER A 212 22.73 0.93 -28.39
CA SER A 212 23.35 -0.33 -27.95
C SER A 212 22.37 -1.30 -27.27
N LEU A 213 21.08 -0.96 -27.21
CA LEU A 213 20.06 -1.71 -26.47
C LEU A 213 19.86 -3.14 -27.02
N GLU A 214 20.04 -3.36 -28.32
CA GLU A 214 19.80 -4.66 -28.95
C GLU A 214 20.82 -5.74 -28.56
N ASN A 215 21.98 -5.37 -28.03
CA ASN A 215 23.08 -6.31 -27.77
C ASN A 215 23.58 -6.34 -26.32
N ASN A 216 23.09 -5.46 -25.44
CA ASN A 216 23.58 -5.39 -24.07
C ASN A 216 22.49 -5.70 -23.04
N VAL A 217 22.57 -6.91 -22.49
CA VAL A 217 21.66 -7.42 -21.45
C VAL A 217 21.66 -6.52 -20.20
N GLU A 218 22.80 -5.91 -19.86
CA GLU A 218 22.91 -5.04 -18.68
C GLU A 218 22.03 -3.80 -18.80
N ILE A 219 21.95 -3.21 -20.00
CA ILE A 219 21.16 -2.00 -20.26
C ILE A 219 19.67 -2.32 -20.15
N GLN A 220 19.23 -3.48 -20.65
CA GLN A 220 17.82 -3.88 -20.58
C GLN A 220 17.35 -4.15 -19.16
N ILE A 221 18.17 -4.84 -18.37
CA ILE A 221 17.90 -5.03 -16.95
C ILE A 221 17.82 -3.67 -16.25
N LEU A 222 18.74 -2.75 -16.56
CA LEU A 222 18.74 -1.40 -15.99
C LEU A 222 17.47 -0.61 -16.38
N VAL A 223 17.07 -0.63 -17.66
CA VAL A 223 15.84 -0.01 -18.15
C VAL A 223 14.63 -0.59 -17.42
N GLY A 224 14.56 -1.92 -17.29
CA GLY A 224 13.55 -2.60 -16.51
C GLY A 224 13.51 -2.11 -15.06
N ILE A 225 14.67 -2.07 -14.38
CA ILE A 225 14.77 -1.60 -12.98
C ILE A 225 14.26 -0.17 -12.85
N ILE A 226 14.67 0.73 -13.75
CA ILE A 226 14.18 2.13 -13.77
C ILE A 226 12.66 2.14 -13.93
N CYS A 227 12.11 1.31 -14.82
CA CYS A 227 10.68 1.19 -15.02
C CYS A 227 9.95 0.77 -13.74
N GLY A 228 10.46 -0.27 -13.07
CA GLY A 228 9.90 -0.75 -11.80
C GLY A 228 10.04 0.24 -10.65
N LEU A 229 11.12 1.05 -10.62
CA LEU A 229 11.33 2.06 -9.58
C LEU A 229 10.33 3.22 -9.69
N VAL A 230 10.05 3.67 -10.91
CA VAL A 230 9.24 4.86 -11.18
C VAL A 230 7.75 4.56 -11.30
N GLU A 231 7.38 3.30 -11.52
CA GLU A 231 6.09 2.64 -11.28
C GLU A 231 4.79 3.41 -11.58
N SER A 232 4.47 4.45 -10.80
CA SER A 232 3.27 5.27 -10.94
C SER A 232 3.41 6.44 -11.92
N LYS A 233 4.62 6.92 -12.20
CA LYS A 233 4.83 8.09 -13.09
C LYS A 233 5.04 7.69 -14.55
N ILE A 234 5.62 6.52 -14.81
CA ILE A 234 5.92 6.08 -16.18
C ILE A 234 4.65 5.84 -17.00
N GLY A 235 3.61 5.20 -16.46
CA GLY A 235 2.37 5.00 -17.20
C GLY A 235 1.71 6.32 -17.61
N ILE A 236 1.74 7.32 -16.72
CA ILE A 236 1.21 8.66 -16.99
C ILE A 236 2.06 9.39 -18.04
N ASP A 237 3.39 9.29 -17.95
CA ASP A 237 4.30 9.96 -18.88
C ASP A 237 4.27 9.29 -20.28
N ILE A 238 4.15 7.97 -20.35
CA ILE A 238 3.91 7.21 -21.60
C ILE A 238 2.60 7.66 -22.24
N TYR A 239 1.50 7.73 -21.47
CA TYR A 239 0.20 8.15 -21.98
C TYR A 239 0.22 9.59 -22.50
N LYS A 240 0.83 10.52 -21.75
CA LYS A 240 1.02 11.91 -22.19
C LYS A 240 1.85 11.99 -23.48
N LYS A 241 2.92 11.20 -23.58
CA LYS A 241 3.77 11.17 -24.77
C LYS A 241 3.01 10.60 -25.98
N ALA A 242 2.23 9.55 -25.78
CA ALA A 242 1.37 8.97 -26.82
C ALA A 242 0.33 9.98 -27.32
N ASN A 243 -0.35 10.69 -26.41
CA ASN A 243 -1.31 11.74 -26.79
C ASN A 243 -0.64 12.90 -27.54
N SER A 244 0.53 13.37 -27.08
CA SER A 244 1.26 14.42 -27.79
C SER A 244 1.66 14.05 -29.22
N MET A 245 1.85 12.75 -29.50
CA MET A 245 2.16 12.24 -30.84
C MET A 245 0.90 12.11 -31.71
N LEU A 246 -0.27 11.88 -31.11
CA LEU A 246 -1.56 11.89 -31.80
C LEU A 246 -1.98 13.32 -32.15
N ASP A 247 -1.78 14.27 -31.24
CA ASP A 247 -2.10 15.69 -31.45
C ASP A 247 -1.24 16.34 -32.56
N ILE A 248 0.00 15.88 -32.77
CA ILE A 248 0.84 16.35 -33.89
C ILE A 248 0.27 15.91 -35.24
N LYS A 249 -0.37 14.73 -35.31
CA LYS A 249 -0.94 14.22 -36.57
C LYS A 249 -2.25 14.91 -36.96
N GLU A 250 -3.07 15.34 -36.00
CA GLU A 250 -4.30 16.10 -36.29
C GLU A 250 -4.03 17.54 -36.75
N ASN A 251 -2.84 18.09 -36.48
CA ASN A 251 -2.45 19.44 -36.93
C ASN A 251 -1.69 19.45 -38.26
N GLU A 252 -1.48 18.28 -38.87
CA GLU A 252 -0.82 18.13 -40.19
C GLU A 252 -1.81 17.71 -41.32
N GLU A 253 -3.11 17.62 -41.03
CA GLU A 253 -4.21 17.52 -42.04
C GLU A 253 -4.89 18.87 -42.28
#